data_AF-A0A3G6MFI3-F1
#
_entry.id   AF-A0A3G6MFI3-F1
#
_cell.length_a   1.000
_cell.length_b   1.000
_cell.length_c   1.000
_cell.angle_alpha   90.00
_cell.angle_beta   90.00
_cell.angle_gamma   90.00
#
_symmetry.space_group_name_H-M   'P 1'
#
loop_
_entity.id
_entity.type
_entity.pdbx_description
1 polymer ?
#
loop_
_entity_poly.entity_id
_entity_poly.type
_entity_poly.pdbx_seq_one_letter_code
_entity_poly.pdbx_strand_id
1 'polypeptide(L)'
;MNTTSPTYYHGTKADLEIGDLIEVGFTSNYGTQRKSKYIYLSATLEAAIWGAELAFGDGKERIYIVEPTGPIEDDPNLTDKKFPGNPTKSYRSQHPYKVVGEVTEWQGHSSEQLKTMKDHLQELKRLGIEAIED
;
A
#
# COMPACT_ATOMS: atom_id res chain seq x y z
N MET A 1 7.39 -30.29 -3.75
CA MET A 1 7.83 -28.92 -4.10
C MET A 1 7.35 -28.02 -2.98
N ASN A 2 8.25 -27.40 -2.21
CA ASN A 2 7.84 -26.37 -1.24
C ASN A 2 7.47 -25.13 -2.04
N THR A 3 6.20 -24.99 -2.42
CA THR A 3 5.65 -23.73 -2.89
C THR A 3 5.48 -22.85 -1.66
N THR A 4 6.53 -22.13 -1.27
CA THR A 4 6.41 -21.07 -0.27
C THR A 4 5.50 -20.00 -0.89
N SER A 5 4.26 -19.91 -0.42
CA SER A 5 3.35 -18.84 -0.81
C SER A 5 4.04 -17.49 -0.55
N PRO A 6 3.93 -16.51 -1.46
CA PRO A 6 4.50 -15.20 -1.24
C PRO A 6 3.89 -14.54 0.00
N THR A 7 4.73 -13.93 0.83
CA THR A 7 4.28 -13.07 1.93
C THR A 7 3.83 -11.72 1.35
N TYR A 8 2.63 -11.28 1.72
CA TYR A 8 2.12 -9.97 1.36
C TYR A 8 2.12 -9.01 2.54
N TYR A 9 2.32 -7.73 2.24
CA TYR A 9 2.42 -6.65 3.21
C TYR A 9 1.43 -5.54 2.88
N HIS A 10 0.86 -4.93 3.93
CA HIS A 10 0.02 -3.75 3.84
C HIS A 10 0.56 -2.67 4.78
N GLY A 11 1.07 -1.58 4.20
CA GLY A 11 1.51 -0.40 4.94
C GLY A 11 0.35 0.55 5.19
N THR A 12 0.14 0.96 6.44
CA THR A 12 -0.95 1.85 6.83
C THR A 12 -0.62 2.61 8.13
N LYS A 13 -1.50 3.51 8.54
CA LYS A 13 -1.51 4.13 9.88
C LYS A 13 -2.72 3.71 10.72
N ALA A 14 -3.56 2.84 10.18
CA ALA A 14 -4.65 2.22 10.94
C ALA A 14 -4.07 1.33 12.05
N ASP A 15 -4.70 1.37 13.22
CA ASP A 15 -4.37 0.51 14.35
C ASP A 15 -5.23 -0.75 14.28
N LEU A 16 -4.65 -1.82 13.72
CA LEU A 16 -5.29 -3.11 13.46
C LEU A 16 -4.65 -4.22 14.30
N GLU A 17 -5.44 -5.24 14.62
CA GLU A 17 -5.03 -6.44 15.32
C GLU A 17 -4.99 -7.67 14.39
N ILE A 18 -4.29 -8.73 14.82
CA ILE A 18 -4.31 -10.01 14.11
C ILE A 18 -5.73 -10.57 14.10
N GLY A 19 -6.22 -10.92 12.91
CA GLY A 19 -7.59 -11.38 12.69
C GLY A 19 -8.50 -10.33 12.06
N ASP A 20 -8.13 -9.05 12.11
CA ASP A 20 -8.89 -7.98 11.49
C ASP A 20 -8.92 -8.11 9.96
N LEU A 21 -9.98 -7.57 9.36
CA LEU A 21 -10.16 -7.46 7.92
C LEU A 21 -9.94 -6.02 7.48
N ILE A 22 -9.02 -5.85 6.53
CA ILE A 22 -8.81 -4.59 5.81
C ILE A 22 -9.75 -4.62 4.61
N GLU A 23 -10.75 -3.75 4.60
CA GLU A 23 -11.81 -3.72 3.57
C GLU A 23 -11.72 -2.46 2.69
N VAL A 24 -12.40 -2.48 1.55
CA VAL A 24 -12.59 -1.29 0.72
C VAL A 24 -13.44 -0.24 1.47
N GLY A 25 -13.29 1.03 1.12
CA GLY A 25 -14.10 2.11 1.71
C GLY A 25 -13.48 2.86 2.88
N PHE A 26 -12.27 2.49 3.33
CA PHE A 26 -11.40 3.42 4.06
C PHE A 26 -10.92 4.55 3.13
N THR A 27 -10.62 5.71 3.71
CA THR A 27 -10.14 6.88 2.96
C THR A 27 -8.81 6.54 2.28
N SER A 28 -8.73 6.68 0.95
CA SER A 28 -7.50 6.38 0.21
C SER A 28 -6.32 7.22 0.73
N ASN A 29 -5.14 6.61 0.76
CA ASN A 29 -3.87 7.28 1.08
C ASN A 29 -3.46 8.31 0.00
N TYR A 30 -4.06 8.24 -1.20
CA TYR A 30 -3.80 9.13 -2.33
C TYR A 30 -5.06 9.91 -2.75
N GLY A 31 -4.94 11.22 -2.99
CA GLY A 31 -6.01 12.03 -3.61
C GLY A 31 -7.00 12.76 -2.69
N THR A 32 -8.29 12.73 -3.04
CA THR A 32 -9.38 13.64 -2.59
C THR A 32 -10.33 13.07 -1.53
N GLN A 33 -9.84 12.24 -0.59
CA GLN A 33 -10.67 11.60 0.47
C GLN A 33 -11.83 10.74 -0.08
N ARG A 34 -11.77 10.30 -1.34
CA ARG A 34 -12.74 9.36 -1.90
C ARG A 34 -12.56 7.99 -1.23
N LYS A 35 -13.68 7.27 -1.07
CA LYS A 35 -13.66 5.85 -0.68
C LYS A 35 -12.82 5.09 -1.70
N SER A 36 -11.73 4.48 -1.25
CA SER A 36 -10.88 3.66 -2.11
C SER A 36 -11.70 2.51 -2.68
N LYS A 37 -11.69 2.31 -4.00
CA LYS A 37 -12.36 1.13 -4.61
C LYS A 37 -11.54 -0.14 -4.40
N TYR A 38 -10.25 0.03 -4.12
CA TYR A 38 -9.30 -1.04 -3.96
C TYR A 38 -8.56 -0.95 -2.63
N ILE A 39 -8.12 -2.09 -2.13
CA ILE A 39 -7.12 -2.22 -1.07
C ILE A 39 -5.80 -2.56 -1.76
N TYR A 40 -4.71 -1.98 -1.29
CA TYR A 40 -3.37 -2.16 -1.87
C TYR A 40 -2.50 -3.02 -0.96
N LEU A 41 -1.65 -3.85 -1.56
CA LEU A 41 -0.66 -4.68 -0.86
C LEU A 41 0.56 -4.90 -1.76
N SER A 42 1.66 -5.35 -1.18
CA SER A 42 2.88 -5.66 -1.93
C SER A 42 3.48 -6.98 -1.49
N ALA A 43 4.21 -7.64 -2.40
CA ALA A 43 5.09 -8.76 -2.06
C ALA A 43 6.55 -8.30 -1.80
N THR A 44 6.76 -7.00 -1.57
CA THR A 44 8.04 -6.43 -1.14
C THR A 44 7.84 -5.54 0.08
N LEU A 45 8.74 -5.63 1.06
CA LEU A 45 8.68 -4.81 2.27
C LEU A 45 8.90 -3.32 1.94
N GLU A 46 9.80 -3.01 1.02
CA GLU A 46 10.09 -1.65 0.54
C GLU A 46 8.83 -0.90 0.07
N ALA A 47 7.99 -1.54 -0.74
CA ALA A 47 6.74 -0.92 -1.19
C ALA A 47 5.74 -0.73 -0.04
N ALA A 48 5.72 -1.62 0.95
CA ALA A 48 4.88 -1.48 2.12
C ALA A 48 5.36 -0.38 3.07
N ILE A 49 6.68 -0.15 3.18
CA ILE A 49 7.25 0.98 3.92
C ILE A 49 6.73 2.30 3.34
N TRP A 50 6.79 2.47 2.02
CA TRP A 50 6.17 3.63 1.36
C TRP A 50 4.68 3.72 1.65
N GLY A 51 3.95 2.60 1.60
CA GLY A 51 2.54 2.54 1.95
C GLY A 51 2.24 3.09 3.35
N ALA A 52 3.05 2.73 4.35
CA ALA A 52 2.89 3.18 5.73
C ALA A 52 3.24 4.66 5.91
N GLU A 53 4.37 5.11 5.36
CA GLU A 53 4.86 6.48 5.54
C GLU A 53 4.06 7.54 4.77
N LEU A 54 3.45 7.13 3.66
CA LEU A 54 2.57 7.97 2.84
C LEU A 54 1.10 7.83 3.24
N ALA A 55 0.77 6.93 4.17
CA ALA A 55 -0.60 6.74 4.60
C ALA A 55 -1.20 8.01 5.21
N PHE A 56 -2.49 8.22 4.94
CA PHE A 56 -3.23 9.35 5.47
C PHE A 56 -3.50 9.17 6.96
N GLY A 57 -3.55 10.29 7.68
CA GLY A 57 -3.81 10.33 9.12
C GLY A 57 -2.56 10.53 9.97
N ASP A 58 -2.82 10.79 11.26
CA ASP A 58 -1.82 11.11 12.27
C ASP A 58 -1.45 9.90 13.15
N GLY A 59 -1.96 8.72 12.79
CA GLY A 59 -1.60 7.45 13.43
C GLY A 59 -0.13 7.08 13.21
N LYS A 60 0.36 6.15 14.02
CA LYS A 60 1.70 5.58 13.86
C LYS A 60 1.77 4.75 12.59
N GLU A 61 2.86 4.86 11.84
CA GLU A 61 3.13 3.98 10.70
C GLU A 61 3.26 2.52 11.13
N ARG A 62 2.55 1.63 10.43
CA ARG A 62 2.51 0.20 10.68
C ARG A 62 2.56 -0.58 9.38
N ILE A 63 3.14 -1.78 9.43
CA ILE A 63 3.21 -2.71 8.30
C ILE A 63 2.65 -4.04 8.75
N TYR A 64 1.53 -4.45 8.15
CA TYR A 64 0.88 -5.71 8.44
C TYR A 64 1.25 -6.78 7.43
N ILE A 65 1.42 -8.01 7.90
CA ILE A 65 1.45 -9.21 7.06
C ILE A 65 0.00 -9.61 6.84
N VAL A 66 -0.38 -9.78 5.57
CA VAL A 66 -1.78 -9.97 5.20
C VAL A 66 -1.99 -11.16 4.27
N GLU A 67 -3.16 -11.77 4.36
CA GLU A 67 -3.63 -12.80 3.44
C GLU A 67 -4.83 -12.27 2.62
N PRO A 68 -4.74 -12.27 1.29
CA PRO A 68 -5.87 -11.93 0.46
C PRO A 68 -7.01 -12.94 0.61
N THR A 69 -8.25 -12.47 0.82
CA THR A 69 -9.41 -13.36 0.85
C THR A 69 -10.01 -13.61 -0.55
N GLY A 70 -9.40 -13.05 -1.59
CA GLY A 70 -9.85 -13.12 -2.97
C GLY A 70 -8.73 -12.81 -3.96
N PRO A 71 -9.05 -12.75 -5.28
CA PRO A 71 -8.06 -12.45 -6.31
C PRO A 71 -7.40 -11.09 -6.12
N ILE A 72 -6.12 -11.01 -6.48
CA ILE A 72 -5.35 -9.77 -6.56
C ILE A 72 -4.93 -9.53 -8.01
N GLU A 73 -4.79 -8.27 -8.40
CA GLU A 73 -4.28 -7.86 -9.70
C GLU A 73 -3.11 -6.89 -9.54
N ASP A 74 -2.27 -6.78 -10.57
CA ASP A 74 -1.16 -5.83 -10.58
C ASP A 74 -1.66 -4.39 -10.37
N ASP A 75 -0.96 -3.62 -9.54
CA ASP A 75 -1.30 -2.22 -9.30
C ASP A 75 -0.97 -1.39 -10.56
N PRO A 76 -1.99 -0.83 -11.25
CA PRO A 76 -1.76 -0.06 -12.47
C PRO A 76 -1.06 1.28 -12.20
N ASN A 77 -0.93 1.72 -10.95
CA ASN A 77 -0.17 2.92 -10.60
C ASN A 77 1.34 2.68 -10.62
N LEU A 78 1.78 1.43 -10.47
CA LEU A 78 3.18 1.07 -10.33
C LEU A 78 3.67 0.10 -11.42
N THR A 79 2.74 -0.57 -12.10
CA THR A 79 3.01 -1.53 -13.18
C THR A 79 3.08 -0.83 -14.54
N ASP A 80 4.11 -1.15 -15.33
CA ASP A 80 4.31 -0.61 -16.68
C ASP A 80 4.33 0.94 -16.76
N LYS A 81 4.76 1.61 -15.69
CA LYS A 81 4.90 3.07 -15.65
C LYS A 81 6.32 3.51 -15.95
N LYS A 82 7.20 3.43 -14.95
CA LYS A 82 8.60 3.83 -15.07
C LYS A 82 9.48 2.71 -15.62
N PHE A 83 9.10 1.48 -15.34
CA PHE A 83 9.81 0.26 -15.73
C PHE A 83 8.79 -0.77 -16.26
N PRO A 84 9.20 -1.67 -17.17
CA PRO A 84 8.34 -2.72 -17.67
C PRO A 84 7.99 -3.73 -16.58
N GLY A 85 6.73 -4.19 -16.57
CA GLY A 85 6.17 -5.12 -15.61
C GLY A 85 5.94 -4.51 -14.23
N ASN A 86 5.87 -5.38 -13.21
CA ASN A 86 5.60 -5.03 -11.81
C ASN A 86 6.83 -5.31 -10.91
N PRO A 87 7.92 -4.53 -11.02
CA PRO A 87 9.16 -4.79 -10.27
C PRO A 87 9.01 -4.59 -8.76
N THR A 88 8.10 -3.72 -8.33
CA THR A 88 7.79 -3.49 -6.91
C THR A 88 6.91 -4.59 -6.31
N LYS A 89 6.34 -5.46 -7.17
CA LYS A 89 5.35 -6.49 -6.82
C LYS A 89 4.21 -5.89 -6.00
N SER A 90 3.65 -4.80 -6.51
CA SER A 90 2.52 -4.10 -5.91
C SER A 90 1.22 -4.53 -6.57
N TYR A 91 0.21 -4.79 -5.77
CA TYR A 91 -1.06 -5.34 -6.22
C TYR A 91 -2.22 -4.58 -5.58
N ARG A 92 -3.42 -4.82 -6.10
CA ARG A 92 -4.66 -4.30 -5.55
C ARG A 92 -5.78 -5.35 -5.61
N SER A 93 -6.80 -5.21 -4.77
CA SER A 93 -8.02 -6.04 -4.78
C SER A 93 -9.22 -5.28 -4.26
N GLN A 94 -10.41 -5.73 -4.66
CA GLN A 94 -11.69 -5.31 -4.08
C GLN A 94 -12.10 -6.20 -2.90
N HIS A 95 -11.44 -7.35 -2.72
CA HIS A 95 -11.71 -8.28 -1.64
C HIS A 95 -10.88 -7.93 -0.40
N PRO A 96 -11.41 -8.15 0.81
CA PRO A 96 -10.69 -7.87 2.04
C PRO A 96 -9.37 -8.61 2.17
N TYR A 97 -8.49 -8.07 3.00
CA TYR A 97 -7.27 -8.77 3.43
C TYR A 97 -7.34 -9.06 4.92
N LYS A 98 -6.98 -10.28 5.31
CA LYS A 98 -6.90 -10.65 6.72
C LYS A 98 -5.52 -10.33 7.26
N VAL A 99 -5.46 -9.60 8.38
CA VAL A 99 -4.22 -9.39 9.11
C VAL A 99 -3.81 -10.69 9.79
N VAL A 100 -2.62 -11.19 9.47
CA VAL A 100 -2.05 -12.42 10.06
C VAL A 100 -0.78 -12.17 10.88
N GLY A 101 -0.26 -10.94 10.83
CA GLY A 101 0.88 -10.52 11.64
C GLY A 101 1.21 -9.05 11.42
N GLU A 102 2.20 -8.56 12.17
CA GLU A 102 2.75 -7.20 12.04
C GLU A 102 4.27 -7.31 11.92
N VAL A 103 4.87 -6.53 11.01
CA VAL A 103 6.32 -6.36 10.91
C VAL A 103 6.73 -5.24 11.86
N THR A 104 7.37 -5.60 12.98
CA THR A 104 7.79 -4.64 14.01
C THR A 104 9.19 -4.08 13.80
N GLU A 105 10.03 -4.79 13.04
CA GLU A 105 11.41 -4.41 12.75
C GLU A 105 11.56 -4.02 11.28
N TRP A 106 11.50 -2.72 11.01
CA TRP A 106 11.77 -2.16 9.69
C TRP A 106 12.36 -0.76 9.84
N GLN A 107 13.13 -0.35 8.83
CA GLN A 107 13.76 0.95 8.77
C GLN A 107 13.01 1.81 7.75
N GLY A 108 12.44 2.92 8.22
CA GLY A 108 11.82 3.91 7.34
C GLY A 108 12.85 4.66 6.50
N HIS A 109 12.35 5.37 5.50
CA HIS A 109 13.13 6.22 4.62
C HIS A 109 13.71 7.41 5.37
N SER A 110 14.78 7.99 4.80
CA SER A 110 15.31 9.25 5.32
C SER A 110 14.27 10.38 5.20
N SER A 111 14.35 11.35 6.10
CA SER A 111 13.48 12.54 6.06
C SER A 111 13.54 13.29 4.74
N GLU A 112 14.71 13.31 4.09
CA GLU A 112 14.91 13.92 2.77
C GLU A 112 14.18 13.16 1.66
N GLN A 113 14.28 11.83 1.63
CA GLN A 113 13.56 10.99 0.68
C GLN A 113 12.04 11.13 0.86
N LEU A 114 11.56 11.08 2.11
CA LEU A 114 10.15 11.27 2.44
C LEU A 114 9.63 12.63 1.99
N LYS A 115 10.39 13.69 2.26
CA LYS A 115 10.03 15.04 1.84
C LYS A 115 9.95 15.12 0.32
N THR A 116 10.96 14.61 -0.39
CA THR A 116 11.00 14.62 -1.85
C THR A 116 9.81 13.90 -2.46
N MET A 117 9.45 12.74 -1.91
CA MET A 117 8.28 11.98 -2.39
C MET A 117 6.97 12.71 -2.10
N LYS A 118 6.79 13.24 -0.88
CA LYS A 118 5.58 14.01 -0.52
C LYS A 118 5.42 15.26 -1.41
N ASP A 119 6.50 15.98 -1.67
CA ASP A 119 6.51 17.14 -2.56
C ASP A 119 6.13 16.74 -4.01
N HIS A 120 6.64 15.60 -4.49
CA HIS A 120 6.30 15.06 -5.81
C HIS A 120 4.82 14.68 -5.91
N LEU A 121 4.27 14.00 -4.91
CA LEU A 121 2.84 13.63 -4.86
C LEU A 121 1.94 14.87 -4.80
N GLN A 122 2.36 15.93 -4.09
CA GLN A 122 1.63 17.19 -4.08
C GLN A 122 1.63 17.86 -5.46
N GLU A 123 2.74 17.81 -6.20
CA GLU A 123 2.80 18.33 -7.56
C GLU A 123 1.88 17.55 -8.51
N LEU A 124 1.91 16.22 -8.47
CA LEU A 124 0.99 15.37 -9.25
C LEU A 124 -0.47 15.73 -8.96
N LYS A 125 -0.81 15.93 -7.68
CA LYS A 125 -2.15 16.38 -7.27
C LYS A 125 -2.50 17.77 -7.83
N ARG A 126 -1.57 18.72 -7.86
CA ARG A 126 -1.77 20.05 -8.48
C ARG A 126 -2.02 19.96 -9.99
N LEU A 127 -1.37 19.00 -10.65
CA LEU A 127 -1.54 18.73 -12.09
C LEU A 127 -2.80 17.90 -12.40
N GLY A 128 -3.58 17.51 -11.40
CA GLY A 128 -4.78 16.69 -11.57
C GLY A 128 -4.48 15.22 -11.90
N ILE A 129 -3.24 14.76 -11.69
CA ILE A 129 -2.84 13.36 -11.85
C ILE A 129 -3.16 12.65 -10.53
N GLU A 130 -4.24 11.86 -10.53
CA GLU A 130 -4.68 11.05 -9.39
C GLU A 130 -4.34 9.57 -9.58
N ALA A 131 -4.45 8.80 -8.50
CA ALA A 131 -4.34 7.35 -8.56
C ALA A 131 -5.45 6.76 -9.44
N ILE A 132 -5.10 5.73 -10.20
CA ILE A 132 -6.01 4.99 -11.07
C ILE A 132 -6.86 4.08 -10.18
N GLU A 133 -8.10 4.50 -9.94
CA GLU A 133 -9.10 3.83 -9.10
C GLU A 133 -10.28 3.27 -9.92
N ASP A 134 -10.10 3.08 -11.23
CA ASP A 134 -11.15 2.59 -12.15
C ASP A 134 -11.59 1.16 -11.86
#